data_AF-A0A645JJ48-F1
#
_entry.id   AF-A0A645JJ48-F1
#
_cell.length_a   1.000
_cell.length_b   1.000
_cell.length_c   1.000
_cell.angle_alpha   90.00
_cell.angle_beta   90.00
_cell.angle_gamma   90.00
#
_symmetry.space_group_name_H-M   'P 1'
#
loop_
_entity.id
_entity.type
_entity.pdbx_description
1 polymer ?
#
loop_
_entity_poly.entity_id
_entity_poly.type
_entity_poly.pdbx_seq_one_letter_code
_entity_poly.pdbx_strand_id
1 'polypeptide(L)'
;MAAALVTEVVLTAVFLLVILGSTTKKAAVGFAGMSIGLCLTLIHLISIPVTNTSVNPARSTGPALFGPAIALEQLWLFWLAPIVGAIIGAVIHKALLGDED
;
A
#
# COMPACT_ATOMS: atom_id res chain seq x y z
N MET A 1 1.43 -15.99 -8.42
CA MET A 1 2.60 -15.32 -7.80
C MET A 1 2.95 -14.00 -8.47
N ALA A 2 3.26 -13.96 -9.78
CA ALA A 2 3.61 -12.71 -10.46
C ALA A 2 2.52 -11.62 -10.37
N ALA A 3 1.25 -11.97 -10.63
CA ALA A 3 0.13 -11.04 -10.49
C ALA A 3 0.04 -10.46 -9.07
N ALA A 4 0.12 -11.31 -8.04
CA ALA A 4 0.12 -10.87 -6.64
C ALA A 4 1.25 -9.90 -6.31
N LEU A 5 2.48 -10.21 -6.75
CA LEU A 5 3.65 -9.34 -6.55
C LEU A 5 3.45 -7.96 -7.22
N VAL A 6 3.06 -7.95 -8.50
CA VAL A 6 2.85 -6.70 -9.26
C VAL A 6 1.74 -5.87 -8.63
N THR A 7 0.60 -6.49 -8.31
CA THR A 7 -0.54 -5.80 -7.70
C THR A 7 -0.17 -5.18 -6.36
N GLU A 8 0.45 -5.94 -5.44
CA GLU A 8 0.80 -5.45 -4.10
C GLU A 8 1.87 -4.34 -4.16
N VAL A 9 2.89 -4.48 -5.02
CA VAL A 9 3.93 -3.45 -5.18
C VAL A 9 3.34 -2.15 -5.74
N VAL A 10 2.60 -2.24 -6.85
CA VAL A 10 2.06 -1.05 -7.54
C VAL A 10 1.03 -0.33 -6.67
N LEU A 11 0.08 -1.06 -6.08
CA LEU A 11 -0.96 -0.44 -5.26
C LEU A 11 -0.42 0.14 -3.96
N THR A 12 0.60 -0.49 -3.34
CA THR A 12 1.25 0.13 -2.17
C THR A 12 2.07 1.36 -2.57
N ALA A 13 2.72 1.38 -3.73
CA ALA A 13 3.40 2.58 -4.23
C ALA A 13 2.42 3.74 -4.45
N VAL A 14 1.28 3.47 -5.08
CA VAL A 14 0.19 4.46 -5.24
C VAL A 14 -0.31 4.93 -3.88
N PHE A 15 -0.48 4.02 -2.92
CA PHE A 15 -0.93 4.40 -1.58
C PHE A 15 0.02 5.38 -0.90
N LEU A 16 1.34 5.12 -0.99
CA LEU A 16 2.34 6.03 -0.44
C LEU A 16 2.39 7.37 -1.17
N LEU A 17 2.19 7.39 -2.48
CA LEU A 17 2.07 8.63 -3.24
C LEU A 17 0.88 9.48 -2.76
N VAL A 18 -0.28 8.84 -2.53
CA VAL A 18 -1.46 9.54 -2.01
C VAL A 18 -1.23 10.03 -0.59
N ILE A 19 -0.64 9.23 0.30
CA ILE A 19 -0.34 9.64 1.67
C ILE A 19 0.57 10.87 1.68
N LEU A 20 1.70 10.80 0.97
CA LEU A 20 2.68 11.89 0.96
C LEU A 20 2.14 13.15 0.27
N GLY A 21 1.48 12.98 -0.88
CA GLY A 21 0.88 14.09 -1.62
C GLY A 21 -0.29 14.76 -0.89
N SER A 22 -1.06 14.00 -0.10
CA SER A 22 -2.19 14.56 0.66
C SER A 22 -1.78 15.19 2.00
N THR A 23 -0.54 14.99 2.43
CA THR A 23 0.00 15.49 3.71
C THR A 23 1.08 16.58 3.54
N THR A 24 1.35 17.00 2.30
CA THR A 24 2.25 18.14 2.03
C THR A 24 1.64 19.48 2.47
N LYS A 25 2.49 20.49 2.69
CA LYS A 25 2.10 21.87 3.05
C LYS A 25 1.20 22.53 1.99
N LYS A 26 1.32 22.12 0.72
CA LYS A 26 0.53 22.62 -0.40
C LYS A 26 -0.87 21.98 -0.53
N ALA A 27 -1.11 20.87 0.17
CA ALA A 27 -2.40 20.17 0.11
C ALA A 27 -3.48 20.90 0.91
N ALA A 28 -4.74 20.70 0.54
CA ALA A 28 -5.88 21.26 1.27
C ALA A 28 -5.93 20.73 2.70
N VAL A 29 -5.78 21.63 3.68
CA VAL A 29 -5.75 21.29 5.10
C VAL A 29 -7.05 20.61 5.51
N GLY A 30 -6.94 19.51 6.26
CA GLY A 30 -8.09 18.74 6.76
C GLY A 30 -8.59 17.62 5.84
N PHE A 31 -8.12 17.52 4.59
CA PHE A 31 -8.60 16.52 3.63
C PHE A 31 -7.74 15.25 3.52
N ALA A 32 -6.60 15.18 4.21
CA ALA A 32 -5.68 14.04 4.16
C ALA A 32 -6.35 12.71 4.55
N GLY A 33 -7.16 12.71 5.62
CA GLY A 33 -7.84 11.49 6.06
C GLY A 33 -8.82 10.94 5.02
N MET A 34 -9.58 11.83 4.35
CA MET A 34 -10.54 11.44 3.32
C MET A 34 -9.85 10.85 2.09
N SER A 35 -8.81 11.52 1.59
CA SER A 35 -8.05 11.09 0.41
C SER A 35 -7.34 9.75 0.66
N ILE A 36 -6.68 9.59 1.81
CA ILE A 36 -6.03 8.34 2.20
C ILE A 36 -7.06 7.21 2.36
N GLY A 37 -8.17 7.46 3.06
CA GLY A 37 -9.22 6.46 3.28
C GLY A 37 -9.87 5.99 1.98
N LEU A 38 -10.26 6.92 1.09
CA LEU A 38 -10.84 6.58 -0.21
C LEU A 38 -9.84 5.88 -1.13
N CYS A 39 -8.55 6.23 -1.07
CA CYS A 39 -7.51 5.50 -1.79
C CYS A 39 -7.42 4.05 -1.32
N LEU A 40 -7.45 3.80 -0.02
CA LEU A 40 -7.46 2.43 0.51
C LEU A 40 -8.72 1.66 0.06
N THR A 41 -9.89 2.30 0.03
CA THR A 41 -11.11 1.72 -0.55
C THR A 41 -10.93 1.34 -2.02
N LEU A 42 -10.37 2.24 -2.83
CA LEU A 42 -10.08 1.96 -4.24
C LEU A 42 -9.13 0.77 -4.41
N ILE A 43 -8.06 0.71 -3.61
CA ILE A 43 -7.12 -0.42 -3.61
C ILE A 43 -7.84 -1.74 -3.35
N HIS A 44 -8.80 -1.76 -2.42
CA HIS A 44 -9.63 -2.94 -2.15
C HIS A 44 -10.52 -3.30 -3.33
N LEU A 45 -11.19 -2.33 -3.95
CA LEU A 45 -12.03 -2.56 -5.14
C LEU A 45 -11.25 -3.19 -6.30
N ILE A 46 -9.95 -2.93 -6.40
CA ILE A 46 -9.08 -3.48 -7.44
C ILE A 46 -8.52 -4.87 -7.05
N SER A 47 -7.99 -5.02 -5.83
CA SER A 47 -7.08 -6.13 -5.51
C SER A 47 -7.66 -7.26 -4.66
N ILE A 48 -8.90 -7.14 -4.17
CA ILE A 48 -9.55 -8.24 -3.44
C ILE A 48 -9.55 -9.54 -4.27
N PRO A 49 -9.91 -9.53 -5.57
CA PRO A 49 -9.92 -10.76 -6.37
C PRO A 49 -8.53 -11.37 -6.64
N VAL A 50 -7.44 -10.63 -6.41
CA VAL A 50 -6.07 -11.06 -6.73
C VAL A 50 -5.35 -11.62 -5.50
N THR A 51 -5.40 -10.89 -4.38
CA THR A 51 -4.64 -11.21 -3.17
C THR A 51 -5.45 -11.13 -1.87
N ASN A 52 -6.76 -10.86 -1.98
CA ASN A 52 -7.59 -10.45 -0.85
C ASN A 52 -7.12 -9.14 -0.18
N THR A 53 -6.32 -8.36 -0.93
CA THR A 53 -5.76 -7.05 -0.58
C THR A 53 -4.97 -7.03 0.73
N SER A 54 -3.65 -7.11 0.63
CA SER A 54 -2.78 -6.82 1.77
C SER A 54 -2.50 -5.32 1.91
N VAL A 55 -1.59 -4.80 1.08
CA VAL A 55 -0.94 -3.48 1.15
C VAL A 55 -0.49 -3.04 2.55
N ASN A 56 -0.42 -3.98 3.50
CA ASN A 56 -0.18 -3.75 4.92
C ASN A 56 0.27 -5.06 5.59
N PRO A 57 1.57 -5.20 5.91
CA PRO A 57 2.11 -6.43 6.50
C PRO A 57 1.49 -6.81 7.84
N ALA A 58 1.16 -5.83 8.69
CA ALA A 58 0.51 -6.08 9.98
C ALA A 58 -0.91 -6.62 9.80
N ARG A 59 -1.67 -6.06 8.84
CA ARG A 59 -3.02 -6.53 8.48
C ARG A 59 -3.02 -7.95 7.94
N SER A 60 -1.97 -8.36 7.22
CA SER A 60 -1.83 -9.74 6.74
C SER A 60 -1.37 -10.71 7.83
N THR A 61 -0.51 -10.26 8.73
CA THR A 61 0.02 -11.09 9.83
C THR A 61 -1.09 -11.53 10.78
N GLY A 62 -2.01 -10.63 11.15
CA GLY A 62 -3.08 -10.94 12.10
C GLY A 62 -3.90 -12.19 11.71
N PRO A 63 -4.60 -12.20 10.56
CA PRO A 63 -5.37 -13.36 10.12
C PRO A 63 -4.51 -14.59 9.80
N ALA A 64 -3.27 -14.41 9.33
CA ALA A 64 -2.39 -15.54 8.99
C ALA A 64 -2.05 -16.40 10.23
N LEU A 65 -1.90 -15.78 11.40
CA LEU A 65 -1.62 -16.49 12.66
C LEU A 65 -2.76 -17.40 13.13
N PHE A 66 -4.00 -17.09 12.74
CA PHE A 66 -5.20 -17.85 13.13
C PHE A 66 -5.84 -18.60 11.95
N GLY A 67 -5.25 -18.48 10.76
CA GLY A 67 -5.74 -19.06 9.52
C GLY A 67 -5.15 -20.44 9.23
N PRO A 68 -5.40 -20.99 8.02
CA PRO A 68 -4.76 -22.23 7.59
C PRO A 68 -3.24 -22.05 7.44
N ALA A 69 -2.48 -23.15 7.59
CA ALA A 69 -1.01 -23.13 7.54
C ALA A 69 -0.44 -22.43 6.29
N ILE A 70 -1.10 -22.60 5.13
CA ILE A 70 -0.73 -21.95 3.87
C ILE A 70 -0.69 -20.40 3.96
N ALA A 71 -1.46 -19.80 4.87
CA ALA A 71 -1.45 -18.35 5.07
C ALA A 71 -0.11 -17.87 5.66
N LEU A 72 0.47 -18.63 6.60
CA LEU A 72 1.79 -18.35 7.15
C LEU A 72 2.89 -18.61 6.11
N GLU A 73 2.77 -19.69 5.33
CA GLU A 73 3.72 -20.01 4.25
C GLU A 73 3.79 -18.91 3.18
N GLN A 74 2.69 -18.19 2.93
CA GLN A 74 2.63 -17.10 1.96
C GLN A 74 2.88 -15.71 2.57
N LEU A 75 2.92 -15.58 3.90
CA LEU A 75 2.97 -14.29 4.59
C LEU A 75 4.17 -13.43 4.20
N TRP A 76 5.31 -14.05 3.88
CA TRP A 76 6.53 -13.35 3.47
C TRP A 76 6.31 -12.43 2.25
N LEU A 77 5.45 -12.81 1.31
CA LEU A 77 5.12 -12.00 0.13
C LEU A 77 4.46 -10.69 0.55
N PHE A 78 3.54 -10.77 1.52
CA PHE A 78 2.77 -9.65 2.05
C PHE A 78 3.55 -8.77 3.03
N TRP A 79 4.78 -9.16 3.34
CA TRP A 79 5.79 -8.28 3.93
C TRP A 79 6.63 -7.62 2.85
N LEU A 80 7.22 -8.42 1.96
CA LEU A 80 8.15 -7.95 0.95
C LEU A 80 7.50 -6.97 -0.03
N ALA A 81 6.37 -7.35 -0.63
CA ALA A 81 5.76 -6.59 -1.72
C ALA A 81 5.25 -5.21 -1.26
N PRO A 82 4.51 -5.08 -0.13
CA PRO A 82 4.11 -3.76 0.35
C PRO A 82 5.28 -2.87 0.75
N ILE A 83 6.33 -3.42 1.39
CA ILE A 83 7.51 -2.63 1.77
C ILE A 83 8.25 -2.11 0.53
N VAL A 84 8.45 -2.96 -0.47
CA VAL A 84 9.07 -2.56 -1.75
C VAL A 84 8.22 -1.49 -2.44
N GLY A 85 6.89 -1.68 -2.52
CA GLY A 85 5.97 -0.69 -3.08
C GLY A 85 6.04 0.64 -2.33
N ALA A 86 6.06 0.62 -1.01
CA ALA A 86 6.14 1.81 -0.18
C ALA A 86 7.43 2.61 -0.43
N ILE A 87 8.58 1.91 -0.50
CA ILE A 87 9.86 2.53 -0.83
C ILE A 87 9.81 3.17 -2.22
N ILE A 88 9.28 2.47 -3.22
CA ILE A 88 9.12 3.01 -4.59
C ILE A 88 8.25 4.27 -4.57
N GLY A 89 7.08 4.23 -3.92
CA GLY A 89 6.18 5.38 -3.83
C GLY A 89 6.84 6.57 -3.14
N ALA A 90 7.58 6.34 -2.06
CA ALA A 90 8.33 7.39 -1.36
C ALA A 90 9.46 7.98 -2.21
N VAL A 91 10.20 7.14 -2.95
CA VAL A 91 11.27 7.59 -3.87
C VAL A 91 10.69 8.41 -5.01
N ILE A 92 9.59 7.95 -5.65
CA ILE A 92 8.90 8.68 -6.70
C ILE A 92 8.42 10.04 -6.18
N HIS A 93 7.78 10.05 -5.01
CA HIS A 93 7.33 11.29 -4.40
C HIS A 93 8.52 12.24 -4.21
N LYS A 94 9.57 11.79 -3.52
CA LYS A 94 10.76 12.62 -3.24
C LYS A 94 11.45 13.14 -4.51
N ALA A 95 11.55 12.33 -5.55
CA ALA A 95 12.33 12.68 -6.75
C ALA A 95 11.56 13.55 -7.75
N LEU A 96 10.21 13.44 -7.80
CA LEU A 96 9.42 14.04 -8.87
C LEU A 96 8.29 14.97 -8.40
N LEU A 97 7.82 14.82 -7.17
CA LEU A 97 6.58 15.47 -6.68
C LEU A 97 6.74 16.25 -5.38
N GLY A 98 7.73 15.87 -4.57
CA GLY A 98 8.07 16.50 -3.32
C GLY A 98 8.67 17.87 -3.59
N ASP A 99 8.30 18.83 -2.78
CA ASP A 99 8.89 20.15 -2.85
C ASP A 99 10.35 20.09 -2.35
N GLU A 100 11.25 20.71 -3.10
CA GLU A 100 12.52 21.16 -2.53
C GLU A 100 12.15 22.26 -1.52
N ASP A 101 12.29 21.98 -0.21
CA ASP A 101 12.40 23.06 0.77
C ASP A 101 13.69 23.86 0.49
#